data_AF-W1XFF3-F1
#
_entry.id   AF-W1XFF3-F1
#
_cell.length_a   1.000
_cell.length_b   1.000
_cell.length_c   1.000
_cell.angle_alpha   90.00
_cell.angle_beta   90.00
_cell.angle_gamma   90.00
#
_symmetry.space_group_name_H-M   'P 1'
#
loop_
_entity.id
_entity.type
_entity.pdbx_description
1 polymer ?
#
loop_
_entity_poly.entity_id
_entity_poly.type
_entity_poly.pdbx_seq_one_letter_code
_entity_poly.pdbx_strand_id
1 'polypeptide(L)'
;RACHETKMPILPAVQKKNLAVVGAGPAGLAFAINAAARGHQVTLFDAHSEIGGQFNIAKQIPGKEEFYETLRYYRRMIEVTGVTLKLNHTVTADQLQSFDETILASGIVPRIPPIDGIDHPKVLSYLDVLRDKALVGKKVAIIGCGGIGFDTAMFLSQPGESTSKNIAEFCNEWGIDSSLQQAGGLSPQGMQIPRSPRQIVM
;
A
#
# COMPACT_ATOMS: atom_id res chain seq x y z
N ARG A 1 -11.49 -1.54 15.77
CA ARG A 1 -11.93 -0.82 16.98
C ARG A 1 -10.84 -0.33 17.92
N ALA A 2 -9.54 -0.47 17.63
CA ALA A 2 -8.50 -0.40 18.66
C ALA A 2 -8.64 0.81 19.62
N CYS A 3 -8.86 0.50 20.90
CA CYS A 3 -8.97 1.44 22.02
C CYS A 3 -10.19 2.40 21.96
N HIS A 4 -11.17 2.10 21.12
CA HIS A 4 -12.35 2.96 20.89
C HIS A 4 -13.66 2.16 20.72
N GLU A 5 -13.68 0.91 21.17
CA GLU A 5 -14.75 -0.05 20.96
C GLU A 5 -16.07 0.44 21.60
N THR A 6 -16.02 1.00 22.82
CA THR A 6 -17.19 1.53 23.52
C THR A 6 -17.76 2.79 22.86
N LYS A 7 -16.93 3.55 22.14
CA LYS A 7 -17.32 4.77 21.42
C LYS A 7 -17.74 4.53 19.96
N MET A 8 -17.56 3.31 19.45
CA MET A 8 -18.00 2.89 18.11
C MET A 8 -18.55 1.46 18.17
N PRO A 9 -19.76 1.31 18.73
CA PRO A 9 -20.44 0.03 18.69
C PRO A 9 -20.79 -0.34 17.24
N ILE A 10 -20.63 -1.62 16.89
CA ILE A 10 -21.12 -2.17 15.62
C ILE A 10 -22.55 -2.65 15.86
N LEU A 11 -23.51 -1.78 15.56
CA LEU A 11 -24.93 -2.10 15.62
C LEU A 11 -25.45 -2.57 14.25
N PRO A 12 -26.41 -3.50 14.20
CA PRO A 12 -27.12 -3.79 12.95
C PRO A 12 -27.68 -2.53 12.29
N ALA A 13 -27.76 -2.52 10.96
CA ALA A 13 -28.40 -1.43 10.23
C ALA A 13 -29.90 -1.38 10.56
N VAL A 14 -30.36 -0.22 11.04
CA VAL A 14 -31.78 0.01 11.34
C VAL A 14 -32.62 -0.06 10.05
N GLN A 15 -32.09 0.49 8.96
CA GLN A 15 -32.63 0.37 7.61
C GLN A 15 -31.53 -0.12 6.68
N LYS A 16 -31.77 -1.26 6.03
CA LYS A 16 -30.85 -1.80 5.03
C LYS A 16 -30.94 -0.95 3.75
N LYS A 17 -29.80 -0.80 3.07
CA LYS A 17 -29.65 -0.04 1.82
C LYS A 17 -28.83 -0.87 0.83
N ASN A 18 -29.01 -0.61 -0.45
CA ASN A 18 -28.17 -1.07 -1.54
C ASN A 18 -27.13 0.01 -1.88
N LEU A 19 -25.87 -0.27 -1.60
CA LEU A 19 -24.76 0.69 -1.63
C LEU A 19 -23.76 0.36 -2.74
N ALA A 20 -23.34 1.38 -3.48
CA ALA A 20 -22.20 1.29 -4.39
C ALA A 20 -20.95 1.91 -3.76
N VAL A 21 -19.82 1.20 -3.87
CA VAL A 21 -18.50 1.70 -3.44
C VAL A 21 -17.57 1.71 -4.65
N VAL A 22 -17.04 2.88 -4.99
CA VAL A 22 -16.18 3.07 -6.17
C VAL A 22 -14.72 3.18 -5.74
N GLY A 23 -13.96 2.11 -5.93
CA GLY A 23 -12.54 2.00 -5.58
C GLY A 23 -12.31 1.00 -4.43
N ALA A 24 -11.63 -0.11 -4.72
CA ALA A 24 -11.21 -1.14 -3.78
C ALA A 24 -9.81 -0.87 -3.19
N GLY A 25 -9.47 0.41 -2.97
CA GLY A 25 -8.39 0.81 -2.08
C GLY A 25 -8.77 0.63 -0.60
N PRO A 26 -7.85 0.86 0.36
CA PRO A 26 -8.12 0.64 1.78
C PRO A 26 -9.35 1.39 2.31
N ALA A 27 -9.65 2.58 1.78
CA ALA A 27 -10.85 3.33 2.14
C ALA A 27 -12.14 2.59 1.76
N GLY A 28 -12.26 2.17 0.49
CA GLY A 28 -13.44 1.44 0.02
C GLY A 28 -13.55 0.04 0.61
N LEU A 29 -12.42 -0.65 0.79
CA LEU A 29 -12.37 -1.96 1.45
C LEU A 29 -12.88 -1.89 2.89
N ALA A 30 -12.38 -0.93 3.68
CA ALA A 30 -12.82 -0.74 5.05
C ALA A 30 -14.31 -0.43 5.13
N PHE A 31 -14.81 0.48 4.29
CA PHE A 31 -16.24 0.80 4.25
C PHE A 31 -17.07 -0.43 3.86
N ALA A 32 -16.71 -1.11 2.77
CA ALA A 32 -17.51 -2.17 2.18
C ALA A 32 -17.75 -3.33 3.16
N ILE A 33 -16.69 -3.87 3.78
CA ILE A 33 -16.84 -5.01 4.68
C ILE A 33 -17.59 -4.63 5.96
N ASN A 34 -17.43 -3.40 6.46
CA ASN A 34 -18.13 -2.95 7.67
C ASN A 34 -19.60 -2.64 7.39
N ALA A 35 -19.93 -2.04 6.25
CA ALA A 35 -21.31 -1.79 5.85
C ALA A 35 -22.05 -3.12 5.58
N ALA A 36 -21.41 -4.07 4.89
CA ALA A 36 -21.96 -5.40 4.65
C ALA A 36 -22.17 -6.18 5.95
N ALA A 37 -21.20 -6.16 6.87
CA ALA A 37 -21.33 -6.80 8.18
C ALA A 37 -22.48 -6.22 9.03
N ARG A 38 -22.88 -4.96 8.81
CA ARG A 38 -24.06 -4.34 9.45
C ARG A 38 -25.38 -4.73 8.78
N GLY A 39 -25.34 -5.39 7.63
CA GLY A 39 -26.51 -5.90 6.90
C GLY A 39 -26.91 -5.09 5.66
N HIS A 40 -26.11 -4.13 5.21
CA HIS A 40 -26.33 -3.46 3.92
C HIS A 40 -25.95 -4.39 2.75
N GLN A 41 -26.62 -4.25 1.61
CA GLN A 41 -26.15 -4.85 0.37
C GLN A 41 -25.08 -3.94 -0.22
N VAL A 42 -23.88 -4.47 -0.44
CA VAL A 42 -22.74 -3.66 -0.92
C VAL A 42 -22.21 -4.25 -2.21
N THR A 43 -22.12 -3.40 -3.24
CA THR A 43 -21.35 -3.69 -4.45
C THR A 43 -20.09 -2.84 -4.47
N LEU A 44 -18.93 -3.49 -4.45
CA LEU A 44 -17.61 -2.84 -4.50
C LEU A 44 -17.02 -2.96 -5.90
N PHE A 45 -16.74 -1.82 -6.53
CA PHE A 45 -16.16 -1.73 -7.86
C PHE A 45 -14.69 -1.32 -7.80
N ASP A 46 -13.86 -1.85 -8.69
CA ASP A 46 -12.52 -1.35 -8.96
C ASP A 46 -12.15 -1.53 -10.43
N ALA A 47 -11.40 -0.57 -10.98
CA ALA A 47 -10.93 -0.62 -12.36
C ALA A 47 -9.79 -1.64 -12.56
N HIS A 48 -9.05 -1.98 -11.50
CA HIS A 48 -7.96 -2.94 -11.54
C HIS A 48 -8.45 -4.38 -11.40
N SER A 49 -7.57 -5.31 -11.75
CA SER A 49 -7.81 -6.76 -11.71
C SER A 49 -7.67 -7.38 -10.31
N GLU A 50 -7.23 -6.61 -9.32
CA GLU A 50 -7.16 -7.02 -7.92
C GLU A 50 -7.52 -5.85 -6.99
N ILE A 51 -8.04 -6.18 -5.80
CA ILE A 51 -8.26 -5.19 -4.74
C ILE A 51 -6.91 -4.64 -4.22
N GLY A 52 -6.96 -3.48 -3.57
CA GLY A 52 -5.87 -2.93 -2.76
C GLY A 52 -5.48 -1.50 -3.12
N GLY A 53 -5.77 -1.04 -4.34
CA GLY A 53 -5.36 0.29 -4.79
C GLY A 53 -3.86 0.52 -4.55
N GLN A 54 -3.49 1.64 -3.93
CA GLN A 54 -2.08 1.97 -3.65
C GLN A 54 -1.37 0.97 -2.71
N PHE A 55 -2.08 0.13 -1.95
CA PHE A 55 -1.42 -0.94 -1.17
C PHE A 55 -0.74 -1.96 -2.08
N ASN A 56 -1.19 -2.13 -3.32
CA ASN A 56 -0.50 -2.98 -4.30
C ASN A 56 0.86 -2.43 -4.73
N ILE A 57 1.09 -1.12 -4.57
CA ILE A 57 2.38 -0.47 -4.76
C ILE A 57 3.19 -0.57 -3.46
N ALA A 58 2.58 -0.23 -2.32
CA ALA A 58 3.25 -0.22 -1.02
C ALA A 58 3.79 -1.59 -0.61
N LYS A 59 3.07 -2.69 -0.90
CA LYS A 59 3.49 -4.06 -0.58
C LYS A 59 4.78 -4.51 -1.27
N GLN A 60 5.23 -3.76 -2.28
CA GLN A 60 6.44 -4.05 -3.06
C GLN A 60 7.68 -3.33 -2.51
N ILE A 61 7.52 -2.43 -1.54
CA ILE A 61 8.65 -1.74 -0.91
C ILE A 61 9.35 -2.71 0.04
N PRO A 62 10.68 -2.86 -0.02
CA PRO A 62 11.45 -3.65 0.95
C PRO A 62 11.11 -3.27 2.39
N GLY A 63 10.77 -4.27 3.22
CA GLY A 63 10.35 -4.07 4.61
C GLY A 63 8.87 -3.76 4.81
N LYS A 64 8.07 -3.70 3.73
CA LYS A 64 6.62 -3.45 3.77
C LYS A 64 5.79 -4.61 3.23
N GLU A 65 6.38 -5.80 3.21
CA GLU A 65 5.71 -6.99 2.67
C GLU A 65 4.50 -7.42 3.51
N GLU A 66 4.39 -6.95 4.76
CA GLU A 66 3.22 -7.18 5.63
C GLU A 66 1.91 -6.60 5.05
N PHE A 67 1.97 -5.66 4.09
CA PHE A 67 0.77 -5.20 3.39
C PHE A 67 0.09 -6.31 2.58
N TYR A 68 0.81 -7.38 2.20
CA TYR A 68 0.17 -8.57 1.63
C TYR A 68 -0.86 -9.18 2.59
N GLU A 69 -0.60 -9.18 3.89
CA GLU A 69 -1.52 -9.72 4.90
C GLU A 69 -2.79 -8.88 5.07
N THR A 70 -2.66 -7.55 4.98
CA THR A 70 -3.83 -6.67 5.00
C THR A 70 -4.73 -6.92 3.78
N LEU A 71 -4.15 -7.13 2.60
CA LEU A 71 -4.92 -7.44 1.40
C LEU A 71 -5.51 -8.85 1.45
N ARG A 72 -4.78 -9.82 1.99
CA ARG A 72 -5.31 -11.17 2.24
C ARG A 72 -6.51 -11.12 3.18
N TYR A 73 -6.43 -10.35 4.27
CA TYR A 73 -7.53 -10.13 5.20
C TYR A 73 -8.75 -9.56 4.48
N TYR A 74 -8.61 -8.45 3.76
CA TYR A 74 -9.75 -7.82 3.08
C TYR A 74 -10.36 -8.72 2.00
N ARG A 75 -9.53 -9.44 1.24
CA ARG A 75 -10.00 -10.43 0.26
C ARG A 75 -10.90 -11.47 0.93
N ARG A 76 -10.46 -12.03 2.06
CA ARG A 76 -11.27 -12.99 2.81
C ARG A 76 -12.53 -12.35 3.40
N MET A 77 -12.43 -11.13 3.94
CA MET A 77 -13.56 -10.46 4.56
C MET A 77 -14.66 -10.08 3.57
N ILE A 78 -14.30 -9.76 2.31
CA ILE A 78 -15.29 -9.56 1.23
C ILE A 78 -16.15 -10.81 1.06
N GLU A 79 -15.54 -11.99 0.99
CA GLU A 79 -16.25 -13.28 0.89
C GLU A 79 -17.11 -13.53 2.13
N VAL A 80 -16.54 -13.37 3.32
CA VAL A 80 -17.21 -13.65 4.61
C VAL A 80 -18.41 -12.72 4.83
N THR A 81 -18.31 -11.46 4.43
CA THR A 81 -19.38 -10.46 4.62
C THR A 81 -20.38 -10.42 3.47
N GLY A 82 -20.14 -11.15 2.37
CA GLY A 82 -21.04 -11.20 1.22
C GLY A 82 -21.01 -9.94 0.34
N VAL A 83 -19.92 -9.16 0.37
CA VAL A 83 -19.74 -8.01 -0.53
C VAL A 83 -19.68 -8.52 -1.98
N THR A 84 -20.49 -7.94 -2.86
CA THR A 84 -20.42 -8.23 -4.30
C THR A 84 -19.24 -7.47 -4.90
N LEU A 85 -18.17 -8.17 -5.25
CA LEU A 85 -16.95 -7.58 -5.80
C LEU A 85 -16.98 -7.58 -7.34
N LYS A 86 -16.74 -6.41 -7.95
CA LYS A 86 -16.62 -6.23 -9.41
C LYS A 86 -15.29 -5.56 -9.76
N LEU A 87 -14.32 -6.39 -10.14
CA LEU A 87 -13.00 -5.97 -10.61
C LEU A 87 -13.01 -5.74 -12.13
N ASN A 88 -11.97 -5.10 -12.65
CA ASN A 88 -11.87 -4.72 -14.07
C ASN A 88 -13.06 -3.85 -14.54
N HIS A 89 -13.62 -3.04 -13.63
CA HIS A 89 -14.86 -2.31 -13.86
C HIS A 89 -14.64 -0.81 -13.63
N THR A 90 -14.38 -0.07 -14.71
CA THR A 90 -14.32 1.41 -14.66
C THR A 90 -15.73 1.97 -14.62
N VAL A 91 -16.10 2.55 -13.49
CA VAL A 91 -17.46 3.05 -13.23
C VAL A 91 -17.66 4.45 -13.82
N THR A 92 -18.81 4.67 -14.45
CA THR A 92 -19.31 6.00 -14.84
C THR A 92 -20.50 6.40 -13.97
N ALA A 93 -20.82 7.70 -13.91
CA ALA A 93 -21.91 8.22 -13.08
C ALA A 93 -23.27 7.56 -13.37
N ASP A 94 -23.57 7.29 -14.65
CA ASP A 94 -24.85 6.69 -15.05
C ASP A 94 -25.06 5.28 -14.50
N GLN A 95 -23.97 4.53 -14.28
CA GLN A 95 -24.04 3.16 -13.73
C GLN A 95 -24.41 3.11 -12.25
N LEU A 96 -24.41 4.26 -11.57
CA LEU A 96 -24.59 4.37 -10.12
C LEU A 96 -26.03 4.76 -9.72
N GLN A 97 -26.88 5.08 -10.69
CA GLN A 97 -28.22 5.63 -10.45
C GLN A 97 -29.18 4.66 -9.74
N SER A 98 -28.93 3.35 -9.82
CA SER A 98 -29.79 2.31 -9.23
C SER A 98 -29.49 1.99 -7.77
N PHE A 99 -28.48 2.63 -7.17
CA PHE A 99 -28.11 2.41 -5.77
C PHE A 99 -28.75 3.49 -4.89
N ASP A 100 -29.08 3.13 -3.64
CA ASP A 100 -29.64 4.10 -2.70
C ASP A 100 -28.62 5.20 -2.37
N GLU A 101 -27.35 4.81 -2.22
CA GLU A 101 -26.24 5.72 -1.96
C GLU A 101 -24.95 5.24 -2.63
N THR A 102 -24.09 6.20 -2.97
CA THR A 102 -22.77 5.96 -3.57
C THR A 102 -21.67 6.50 -2.67
N ILE A 103 -20.63 5.69 -2.48
CA ILE A 103 -19.43 6.03 -1.72
C ILE A 103 -18.25 6.09 -2.69
N LEU A 104 -17.68 7.29 -2.86
CA LEU A 104 -16.51 7.51 -3.69
C LEU A 104 -15.24 7.28 -2.88
N ALA A 105 -14.47 6.27 -3.27
CA ALA A 105 -13.17 5.91 -2.71
C ALA A 105 -12.11 5.75 -3.83
N SER A 106 -12.19 6.62 -4.84
CA SER A 106 -11.56 6.49 -6.17
C SER A 106 -10.04 6.72 -6.22
N GLY A 107 -9.39 6.93 -5.08
CA GLY A 107 -7.94 7.12 -5.00
C GLY A 107 -7.49 8.57 -5.27
N ILE A 108 -6.34 8.71 -5.92
CA ILE A 108 -5.65 9.99 -6.12
C ILE A 108 -5.11 10.12 -7.54
N VAL A 109 -4.74 11.34 -7.90
CA VAL A 109 -3.94 11.63 -9.09
C VAL A 109 -2.58 12.15 -8.62
N PRO A 110 -1.44 11.54 -9.03
CA PRO A 110 -0.12 12.06 -8.72
C PRO A 110 0.05 13.51 -9.15
N ARG A 111 0.69 14.33 -8.31
CA ARG A 111 1.00 15.72 -8.64
C ARG A 111 2.09 15.77 -9.71
N ILE A 112 1.85 16.56 -10.76
CA ILE A 112 2.87 16.96 -11.73
C ILE A 112 3.36 18.36 -11.31
N PRO A 113 4.61 18.53 -10.86
CA PRO A 113 5.12 19.83 -10.46
C PRO A 113 5.43 20.71 -11.68
N PRO A 114 5.19 22.04 -11.61
CA PRO A 114 5.44 22.95 -12.72
C PRO A 114 6.93 23.31 -12.84
N ILE A 115 7.75 22.32 -13.18
CA ILE A 115 9.20 22.47 -13.37
C ILE A 115 9.48 22.56 -14.87
N ASP A 116 10.34 23.49 -15.28
CA ASP A 116 10.77 23.56 -16.67
C ASP A 116 11.46 22.24 -17.09
N GLY A 117 11.05 21.70 -18.23
CA GLY A 117 11.49 20.37 -18.68
C GLY A 117 10.86 19.18 -17.95
N ILE A 118 9.70 19.33 -17.30
CA ILE A 118 9.01 18.21 -16.61
C ILE A 118 8.68 17.02 -17.54
N ASP A 119 8.53 17.26 -18.84
CA ASP A 119 8.27 16.22 -19.85
C ASP A 119 9.57 15.61 -20.44
N HIS A 120 10.74 15.97 -19.91
CA HIS A 120 12.01 15.42 -20.39
C HIS A 120 12.05 13.89 -20.18
N PRO A 121 12.59 13.07 -21.11
CA PRO A 121 12.65 11.60 -21.01
C PRO A 121 13.36 11.00 -19.78
N LYS A 122 13.93 11.83 -18.90
CA LYS A 122 14.58 11.40 -17.65
C LYS A 122 13.63 11.48 -16.46
N VAL A 123 12.51 12.20 -16.61
CA VAL A 123 11.50 12.34 -15.58
C VAL A 123 10.67 11.08 -15.56
N LEU A 124 10.63 10.44 -14.40
CA LEU A 124 9.79 9.29 -14.10
C LEU A 124 8.98 9.64 -12.84
N SER A 125 7.69 9.35 -12.87
CA SER A 125 6.85 9.38 -11.67
C SER A 125 7.17 8.18 -10.77
N TYR A 126 6.77 8.25 -9.51
CA TYR A 126 6.89 7.11 -8.60
C TYR A 126 6.07 5.89 -9.08
N LEU A 127 4.99 6.10 -9.86
CA LEU A 127 4.22 5.01 -10.45
C LEU A 127 5.00 4.32 -11.56
N ASP A 128 5.66 5.09 -12.43
CA ASP A 128 6.49 4.51 -13.49
C ASP A 128 7.57 3.61 -12.90
N VAL A 129 8.18 4.04 -11.80
CA VAL A 129 9.23 3.28 -11.09
C VAL A 129 8.66 2.09 -10.33
N LEU A 130 7.70 2.32 -9.42
CA LEU A 130 7.27 1.32 -8.44
C LEU A 130 6.21 0.36 -8.98
N ARG A 131 5.30 0.83 -9.84
CA ARG A 131 4.23 0.00 -10.42
C ARG A 131 4.68 -0.59 -11.76
N ASP A 132 5.12 0.28 -12.67
CA ASP A 132 5.35 -0.10 -14.08
C ASP A 132 6.78 -0.59 -14.36
N LYS A 133 7.66 -0.51 -13.37
CA LYS A 133 9.03 -1.04 -13.41
C LYS A 133 9.88 -0.44 -14.54
N ALA A 134 9.70 0.85 -14.80
CA ALA A 134 10.53 1.59 -15.73
C ALA A 134 12.03 1.44 -15.40
N LEU A 135 12.87 1.41 -16.43
CA LEU A 135 14.32 1.28 -16.26
C LEU A 135 14.91 2.53 -15.61
N VAL A 136 15.56 2.36 -14.45
CA VAL A 136 16.19 3.45 -13.71
C VAL A 136 17.71 3.27 -13.67
N GLY A 137 18.44 4.29 -14.12
CA GLY A 137 19.90 4.33 -14.17
C GLY A 137 20.60 4.34 -12.80
N LYS A 138 21.94 4.48 -12.82
CA LYS A 138 22.79 4.41 -11.61
C LYS A 138 22.75 5.67 -10.75
N LYS A 139 22.51 6.85 -11.35
CA LYS A 139 22.42 8.14 -10.65
C LYS A 139 20.99 8.64 -10.73
N VAL A 140 20.40 8.92 -9.59
CA VAL A 140 18.99 9.29 -9.47
C VAL A 140 18.87 10.54 -8.60
N ALA A 141 18.10 11.51 -9.07
CA ALA A 141 17.60 12.62 -8.23
C ALA A 141 16.11 12.38 -7.98
N ILE A 142 15.68 12.41 -6.73
CA ILE A 142 14.28 12.26 -6.33
C ILE A 142 13.76 13.62 -5.88
N ILE A 143 12.71 14.12 -6.52
CA ILE A 143 12.07 15.37 -6.14
C ILE A 143 10.89 15.06 -5.21
N GLY A 144 11.08 15.35 -3.92
CA GLY A 144 10.07 15.19 -2.87
C GLY A 144 10.41 14.11 -1.85
N CYS A 145 10.72 14.51 -0.62
CA CYS A 145 11.23 13.63 0.45
C CYS A 145 10.15 13.12 1.41
N GLY A 146 8.87 13.21 1.07
CA GLY A 146 7.79 12.64 1.89
C GLY A 146 7.84 11.11 1.93
N GLY A 147 6.84 10.48 2.57
CA GLY A 147 6.81 9.01 2.73
C GLY A 147 7.01 8.22 1.43
N ILE A 148 6.36 8.64 0.33
CA ILE A 148 6.54 8.00 -0.99
C ILE A 148 7.96 8.22 -1.55
N GLY A 149 8.57 9.37 -1.29
CA GLY A 149 9.96 9.65 -1.69
C GLY A 149 10.95 8.72 -1.02
N PHE A 150 10.82 8.52 0.31
CA PHE A 150 11.63 7.55 1.06
C PHE A 150 11.36 6.10 0.61
N ASP A 151 10.11 5.73 0.37
CA ASP A 151 9.78 4.39 -0.13
C ASP A 151 10.39 4.13 -1.54
N THR A 152 10.36 5.15 -2.40
CA THR A 152 10.97 5.08 -3.74
C THR A 152 12.49 4.98 -3.62
N ALA A 153 13.10 5.75 -2.72
CA ALA A 153 14.53 5.65 -2.44
C ALA A 153 14.90 4.26 -1.92
N MET A 154 14.17 3.74 -0.93
CA MET A 154 14.36 2.41 -0.35
C MET A 154 14.30 1.32 -1.44
N PHE A 155 13.27 1.37 -2.30
CA PHE A 155 13.12 0.45 -3.41
C PHE A 155 14.30 0.52 -4.39
N LEU A 156 14.75 1.73 -4.75
CA LEU A 156 15.85 1.95 -5.69
C LEU A 156 17.23 1.64 -5.08
N SER A 157 17.36 1.75 -3.77
CA SER A 157 18.61 1.54 -3.04
C SER A 157 18.82 0.11 -2.54
N GLN A 158 17.82 -0.77 -2.68
CA GLN A 158 17.87 -2.14 -2.19
C GLN A 158 18.96 -2.96 -2.90
N PRO A 159 20.00 -3.44 -2.18
CA PRO A 159 21.15 -4.12 -2.79
C PRO A 159 20.93 -5.61 -3.09
N GLY A 160 19.73 -6.14 -2.82
CA GLY A 160 19.40 -7.56 -2.99
C GLY A 160 18.07 -7.90 -2.32
N GLU A 161 17.97 -9.09 -1.72
CA GLU A 161 16.80 -9.44 -0.91
C GLU A 161 16.72 -8.53 0.34
N SER A 162 15.50 -8.25 0.79
CA SER A 162 15.27 -7.50 2.02
C SER A 162 15.58 -8.37 3.25
N THR A 163 16.31 -7.82 4.21
CA THR A 163 16.56 -8.50 5.50
C THR A 163 15.31 -8.55 6.39
N SER A 164 14.23 -7.84 6.03
CA SER A 164 12.94 -7.87 6.74
C SER A 164 12.32 -9.27 6.87
N LYS A 165 12.75 -10.22 6.03
CA LYS A 165 12.27 -11.61 6.04
C LYS A 165 13.31 -12.62 6.50
N ASN A 166 14.51 -12.18 6.87
CA ASN A 166 15.60 -13.07 7.26
C ASN A 166 16.24 -12.57 8.57
N ILE A 167 15.95 -13.30 9.67
CA ILE A 167 16.42 -12.94 11.01
C ILE A 167 17.94 -12.90 11.08
N ALA A 168 18.63 -13.86 10.45
CA ALA A 168 20.10 -13.93 10.53
C ALA A 168 20.75 -12.75 9.78
N GLU A 169 20.28 -12.46 8.56
CA GLU A 169 20.78 -11.32 7.79
C GLU A 169 20.42 -9.98 8.43
N PHE A 170 19.23 -9.86 9.03
CA PHE A 170 18.87 -8.69 9.82
C PHE A 170 19.83 -8.50 11.00
N CYS A 171 20.09 -9.55 11.77
CA CYS A 171 21.06 -9.47 12.87
C CYS A 171 22.45 -9.07 12.37
N ASN A 172 22.90 -9.59 11.25
CA ASN A 172 24.19 -9.22 10.66
C ASN A 172 24.23 -7.75 10.20
N GLU A 173 23.23 -7.31 9.45
CA GLU A 173 23.12 -5.93 8.97
C GLU A 173 23.14 -4.93 10.13
N TRP A 174 22.40 -5.22 11.21
CA TRP A 174 22.28 -4.37 12.38
C TRP A 174 23.35 -4.59 13.46
N GLY A 175 24.31 -5.50 13.22
CA GLY A 175 25.40 -5.75 14.17
C GLY A 175 24.92 -6.32 15.50
N ILE A 176 23.96 -7.25 15.48
CA ILE A 176 23.44 -7.96 16.64
C ILE A 176 24.27 -9.22 16.87
N ASP A 177 24.82 -9.38 18.07
CA ASP A 177 25.46 -10.60 18.53
C ASP A 177 24.39 -11.65 18.89
N SER A 178 24.19 -12.63 18.02
CA SER A 178 23.22 -13.71 18.25
C SER A 178 23.59 -14.63 19.41
N SER A 179 24.84 -14.62 19.88
CA SER A 179 25.26 -15.40 21.06
C SER A 179 24.86 -14.73 22.38
N LEU A 180 24.54 -13.43 22.34
CA LEU A 180 24.23 -12.58 23.51
C LEU A 180 25.33 -12.57 24.58
N GLN A 181 26.59 -12.79 24.17
CA GLN A 181 27.74 -12.78 25.08
C GLN A 181 28.35 -11.38 25.21
N GLN A 182 28.14 -10.53 24.22
CA GLN A 182 28.56 -9.13 24.29
C GLN A 182 27.59 -8.27 25.09
N ALA A 183 28.12 -7.22 25.73
CA ALA A 183 27.31 -6.26 26.46
C ALA A 183 26.24 -5.62 25.54
N GLY A 184 24.96 -5.77 25.92
CA GLY A 184 23.84 -5.27 25.13
C GLY A 184 23.59 -6.03 23.82
N GLY A 185 24.23 -7.18 23.59
CA GLY A 185 24.06 -7.97 22.37
C GLY A 185 24.62 -7.29 21.11
N LEU A 186 25.66 -6.46 21.26
CA LEU A 186 26.30 -5.75 20.15
C LEU A 186 27.44 -6.59 19.57
N SER A 187 27.38 -6.87 18.27
CA SER A 187 28.44 -7.55 17.54
C SER A 187 29.74 -6.72 17.57
N PRO A 188 30.90 -7.33 17.87
CA PRO A 188 32.18 -6.62 17.87
C PRO A 188 32.61 -6.21 16.44
N GLN A 189 32.03 -6.80 15.40
CA GLN A 189 32.23 -6.39 14.01
C GLN A 189 31.40 -5.16 13.61
N GLY A 190 30.43 -4.76 14.45
CA GLY A 190 29.49 -3.68 14.15
C GLY A 190 28.53 -4.00 12.99
N MET A 191 27.78 -2.99 12.56
CA MET A 191 26.79 -3.11 11.48
C MET A 191 27.44 -3.45 10.13
N GLN A 192 26.86 -4.41 9.40
CA GLN A 192 27.29 -4.79 8.06
C GLN A 192 26.30 -4.29 7.01
N ILE A 193 26.32 -2.98 6.73
CA ILE A 193 25.36 -2.34 5.81
C ILE A 193 25.85 -2.51 4.36
N PRO A 194 25.10 -3.20 3.48
CA PRO A 194 25.51 -3.34 2.09
C PRO A 194 25.40 -1.99 1.35
N ARG A 195 26.26 -1.80 0.34
CA ARG A 195 26.24 -0.57 -0.46
C ARG A 195 25.03 -0.54 -1.39
N SER A 196 24.39 0.62 -1.47
CA SER A 196 23.31 0.85 -2.44
C SER A 196 23.80 0.61 -3.89
N PRO A 197 22.99 -0.01 -4.76
CA PRO A 197 23.31 -0.17 -6.17
C PRO A 197 23.19 1.15 -6.96
N ARG A 198 22.68 2.22 -6.34
CA ARG A 198 22.46 3.52 -6.96
C ARG A 198 22.99 4.66 -6.09
N GLN A 199 23.43 5.73 -6.75
CA GLN A 199 23.68 7.01 -6.10
C GLN A 199 22.40 7.85 -6.16
N ILE A 200 21.77 8.03 -5.01
CA ILE A 200 20.50 8.75 -4.88
C ILE A 200 20.75 10.10 -4.19
N VAL A 201 20.19 11.16 -4.76
CA VAL A 201 20.11 12.50 -4.16
C VAL A 201 18.64 12.84 -3.99
N MET A 202 18.28 13.40 -2.84
CA MET A 202 16.93 13.82 -2.48
C MET A 202 16.94 15.24 -1.95
#